data_AF-X1SCA6-F1
#
_entry.id   AF-X1SCA6-F1
#
_cell.length_a   1.000
_cell.length_b   1.000
_cell.length_c   1.000
_cell.angle_alpha   90.00
_cell.angle_beta   90.00
_cell.angle_gamma   90.00
#
_symmetry.space_group_name_H-M   'P 1'
#
loop_
_entity.id
_entity.type
_entity.pdbx_description
1 polymer ?
#
loop_
_entity_poly.entity_id
_entity_poly.type
_entity_poly.pdbx_seq_one_letter_code
_entity_poly.pdbx_strand_id
1 'polypeptide(L)' 'MGGRKESTVFGERVLLPAPYAAYINGFLANVLDMDDNYFGMGHPAPAIVPTALSLAESRGLSGIDLISAVVAGYEIATRG' A
#
# COMPACT_ATOMS: atom_id res chain seq x y z
N MET A 1 9.03 16.67 11.10
CA MET A 1 8.78 15.29 10.65
C MET A 1 9.65 15.06 9.42
N GLY A 2 10.75 14.32 9.53
CA GLY A 2 11.83 14.34 8.51
C GLY A 2 12.60 13.02 8.40
N GLY A 3 11.87 11.90 8.37
CA GLY A 3 12.47 10.57 8.18
C GLY A 3 13.18 10.41 6.84
N ARG A 4 13.81 9.26 6.62
CA ARG A 4 14.50 8.92 5.37
C ARG A 4 13.50 8.93 4.21
N LYS A 5 13.84 9.58 3.08
CA LYS A 5 13.02 9.58 1.87
C LYS A 5 13.30 8.31 1.08
N GLU A 6 12.39 7.35 1.17
CA GLU A 6 12.66 5.96 0.81
C GLU A 6 11.50 5.29 0.06
N SER A 7 10.38 5.98 -0.14
CA SER A 7 9.29 5.45 -0.95
C SER A 7 8.59 6.53 -1.77
N THR A 8 8.17 6.16 -2.97
CA THR A 8 7.56 6.98 -4.02
C THR A 8 6.09 7.27 -3.72
N VAL A 9 5.68 8.51 -4.02
CA VAL A 9 4.26 8.89 -4.09
C VAL A 9 3.75 8.64 -5.51
N PHE A 10 2.62 7.95 -5.63
CA PHE A 10 2.03 7.61 -6.93
C PHE A 10 1.69 8.85 -7.75
N GLY A 11 2.06 8.83 -9.04
CA GLY A 11 1.83 9.96 -9.95
C GLY A 11 2.80 11.14 -9.78
N GLU A 12 3.69 11.10 -8.78
CA GLU A 12 4.59 12.18 -8.43
C GLU A 12 6.06 11.78 -8.54
N ARG A 13 6.95 12.78 -8.63
CA ARG A 13 8.42 12.57 -8.61
C ARG A 13 9.01 12.89 -7.23
N VAL A 14 8.32 12.49 -6.17
CA VAL A 14 8.69 12.78 -4.78
C VAL A 14 8.84 11.48 -4.00
N LEU A 15 9.92 11.42 -3.21
CA LEU A 15 10.13 10.39 -2.20
C LEU A 15 9.80 10.95 -0.81
N LEU A 16 9.09 10.15 -0.02
CA LEU A 16 8.76 10.42 1.37
C LEU A 16 9.23 9.27 2.27
N PRO A 17 9.24 9.45 3.60
CA PRO A 17 9.33 8.33 4.52
C PRO A 17 8.20 7.33 4.27
N ALA A 18 8.52 6.03 4.33
CA ALA A 18 7.60 4.97 3.91
C ALA A 18 6.20 5.06 4.53
N PRO A 19 6.02 5.40 5.83
CA PRO A 19 4.68 5.56 6.40
C PRO A 19 3.86 6.69 5.76
N TYR A 20 4.50 7.79 5.35
CA TYR A 20 3.81 8.90 4.70
C TYR A 20 3.50 8.61 3.23
N ALA A 21 4.42 7.95 2.52
CA ALA A 21 4.18 7.48 1.16
C ALA A 21 3.00 6.49 1.15
N ALA A 22 3.00 5.51 2.07
CA ALA A 22 1.91 4.55 2.22
C ALA A 22 0.56 5.23 2.50
N TYR A 23 0.52 6.20 3.41
CA TYR A 23 -0.71 6.94 3.72
C TYR A 23 -1.27 7.70 2.51
N ILE A 24 -0.42 8.46 1.81
CA ILE A 24 -0.84 9.23 0.63
C ILE A 24 -1.25 8.30 -0.51
N ASN A 25 -0.46 7.26 -0.79
CA ASN A 25 -0.76 6.30 -1.84
C ASN A 25 -2.04 5.51 -1.54
N GLY A 26 -2.31 5.20 -0.27
CA GLY A 26 -3.56 4.60 0.19
C GLY A 26 -4.76 5.51 -0.04
N PHE A 27 -4.63 6.79 0.33
CA PHE A 27 -5.66 7.79 0.02
C PHE A 27 -5.92 7.90 -1.48
N LEU A 28 -4.87 8.01 -2.30
CA LEU A 28 -4.98 8.09 -3.76
C LEU A 28 -5.62 6.85 -4.38
N ALA A 29 -5.37 5.66 -3.81
CA ALA A 29 -5.97 4.41 -4.29
C ALA A 29 -7.49 4.36 -4.05
N ASN A 30 -8.00 5.00 -3.00
CA ASN A 30 -9.42 5.00 -2.65
C ASN A 30 -10.18 6.27 -3.10
N VAL A 31 -9.49 7.39 -3.42
CA VAL A 31 -10.12 8.71 -3.59
C VAL A 31 -11.23 8.77 -4.66
N LEU A 32 -11.16 7.92 -5.68
CA LEU A 32 -12.17 7.84 -6.75
C LEU A 32 -13.21 6.75 -6.54
N ASP A 33 -13.10 5.95 -5.47
CA ASP A 33 -13.94 4.78 -5.21
C ASP A 33 -13.92 3.78 -6.39
N MET A 34 -12.77 3.69 -7.06
CA MET A 34 -12.50 2.80 -8.21
C MET A 34 -11.58 1.63 -7.84
N ASP A 35 -11.43 1.39 -6.55
CA ASP A 35 -10.68 0.29 -5.95
C ASP A 35 -11.52 -1.00 -5.90
N ASP A 36 -11.01 -2.02 -5.21
CA ASP A 36 -11.67 -3.31 -5.10
C ASP A 36 -12.85 -3.27 -4.11
N ASN A 37 -13.81 -4.17 -4.31
CA ASN A 37 -14.78 -4.51 -3.28
C ASN A 37 -14.75 -6.03 -3.07
N TYR A 38 -14.41 -6.45 -1.87
CA TYR A 38 -14.25 -7.87 -1.55
C TYR A 38 -15.56 -8.45 -0.99
N PHE A 39 -16.43 -8.94 -1.88
CA PHE A 39 -17.64 -9.72 -1.53
C PHE A 39 -18.49 -9.17 -0.36
N GLY A 40 -18.61 -7.84 -0.25
CA GLY A 40 -19.38 -7.18 0.81
C GLY A 40 -18.64 -6.99 2.14
N MET A 41 -17.36 -7.35 2.21
CA MET A 41 -16.45 -7.09 3.34
C MET A 41 -15.72 -5.74 3.23
N GLY A 42 -15.97 -4.96 2.16
CA GLY A 42 -15.42 -3.63 1.95
C GLY A 42 -14.24 -3.60 0.98
N HIS A 43 -13.40 -2.56 1.11
CA HIS A 43 -12.34 -2.19 0.16
C HIS A 43 -10.96 -2.34 0.82
N PRO A 44 -10.38 -3.56 0.86
CA PRO A 44 -9.11 -3.80 1.55
C PRO A 44 -7.87 -3.40 0.70
N ALA A 45 -7.95 -3.32 -0.64
CA ALA A 45 -6.79 -3.01 -1.47
C ALA A 45 -6.09 -1.68 -1.12
N PRO A 46 -6.79 -0.55 -0.92
CA PRO A 46 -6.14 0.74 -0.68
C PRO A 46 -5.31 0.78 0.59
N ALA A 47 -5.67 -0.02 1.60
CA ALA A 47 -4.88 -0.15 2.81
C ALA A 47 -3.70 -1.11 2.62
N ILE A 48 -3.90 -2.22 1.91
CA ILE A 48 -2.92 -3.32 1.81
C ILE A 48 -1.86 -3.03 0.75
N VAL A 49 -2.28 -2.78 -0.49
CA VAL A 49 -1.38 -2.76 -1.65
C VAL A 49 -0.40 -1.57 -1.58
N PRO A 50 -0.86 -0.32 -1.35
CA PRO A 50 0.03 0.83 -1.23
C PRO A 50 1.01 0.71 -0.05
N THR A 51 0.56 0.15 1.08
CA THR A 51 1.40 -0.09 2.25
C THR A 51 2.49 -1.11 1.97
N ALA A 52 2.11 -2.26 1.39
CA ALA A 52 3.06 -3.32 1.06
C ALA A 52 4.08 -2.84 0.02
N LEU A 53 3.65 -2.10 -1.00
CA LEU A 53 4.53 -1.55 -2.02
C LEU A 53 5.51 -0.52 -1.43
N SER A 54 5.03 0.37 -0.54
CA SER A 54 5.88 1.38 0.10
C SER A 54 6.95 0.75 1.01
N LEU A 55 6.61 -0.36 1.68
CA LEU A 55 7.56 -1.12 2.47
C LEU A 55 8.54 -1.92 1.62
N ALA A 56 8.07 -2.53 0.52
CA ALA A 56 8.92 -3.26 -0.40
C ALA A 56 9.98 -2.33 -1.03
N GLU A 57 9.56 -1.14 -1.49
CA GLU A 57 10.47 -0.13 -2.04
C GLU A 57 11.49 0.35 -1.00
N SER A 58 11.03 0.73 0.20
CA SER A 58 11.92 1.29 1.23
C SER A 58 12.96 0.31 1.77
N ARG A 59 12.68 -0.99 1.65
CA ARG A 59 13.55 -2.10 2.10
C ARG A 59 14.26 -2.81 0.95
N GLY A 60 14.00 -2.45 -0.31
CA GLY A 60 14.57 -3.11 -1.48
C GLY A 60 14.17 -4.58 -1.60
N LEU A 61 12.91 -4.91 -1.29
CA LEU A 61 12.38 -6.28 -1.35
C LEU A 61 11.99 -6.67 -2.78
N SER A 62 11.91 -7.98 -3.02
CA SER A 62 11.56 -8.52 -4.32
C SER A 62 10.05 -8.44 -4.58
N GLY A 63 9.66 -8.63 -5.84
CA GLY A 63 8.24 -8.76 -6.20
C GLY A 63 7.55 -9.95 -5.52
N ILE A 64 8.28 -11.03 -5.20
CA ILE A 64 7.68 -12.19 -4.51
C ILE A 64 7.32 -11.84 -3.07
N ASP A 65 8.16 -11.04 -2.40
CA ASP A 65 7.93 -10.57 -1.04
C ASP A 65 6.71 -9.64 -1.00
N LEU A 66 6.61 -8.75 -1.99
CA LEU A 66 5.45 -7.86 -2.17
C LEU A 66 4.16 -8.66 -2.34
N ILE A 67 4.11 -9.60 -3.29
CA ILE A 67 2.92 -10.42 -3.55
C ILE A 67 2.54 -11.22 -2.31
N SER A 68 3.52 -11.82 -1.62
CA SER A 68 3.29 -12.58 -0.39
C SER A 68 2.68 -11.72 0.72
N ALA A 69 3.19 -10.49 0.91
CA ALA A 69 2.65 -9.54 1.88
C ALA A 69 1.22 -9.10 1.54
N VAL A 70 0.91 -8.89 0.27
CA VAL A 70 -0.45 -8.56 -0.19
C VAL A 70 -1.40 -9.72 0.11
N VAL A 71 -1.03 -10.96 -0.25
CA VAL A 71 -1.86 -12.16 0.03
C VAL A 71 -2.11 -12.30 1.53
N ALA A 72 -1.07 -12.17 2.36
CA ALA A 72 -1.22 -12.24 3.82
C ALA A 72 -2.12 -11.12 4.37
N GLY A 73 -2.03 -9.91 3.81
CA GLY A 73 -2.89 -8.79 4.17
C GLY A 73 -4.35 -9.05 3.85
N TYR A 74 -4.64 -9.59 2.67
CA TYR A 74 -6.00 -9.95 2.28
C TYR A 74 -6.56 -11.06 3.17
N GLU A 75 -5.79 -12.13 3.39
CA GLU A 75 -6.20 -13.22 4.28
C GLU A 75 -6.63 -12.70 5.66
N ILE A 76 -5.88 -11.77 6.24
CA ILE A 76 -6.23 -11.15 7.53
C ILE A 76 -7.47 -10.26 7.42
N ALA A 77 -7.53 -9.39 6.40
CA ALA A 77 -8.61 -8.42 6.24
C ALA A 77 -9.97 -9.07 5.95
N THR A 78 -9.95 -10.24 5.31
CA THR A 78 -11.16 -10.97 4.91
C THR A 78 -11.46 -12.16 5.82
N ARG A 79 -10.69 -12.30 6.91
CA ARG A 79 -10.92 -13.37 7.89
C ARG A 79 -12.16 -13.06 8.71
N GLY A 80 -13.17 -13.93 8.59
CA GLY A 80 -14.35 -13.95 9.47
C GLY A 80 -14.03 -14.46 10.87
#